data_AF-A0A7C2IWS2-F1
#
_entry.id   AF-A0A7C2IWS2-F1
#
_cell.length_a   1.000
_cell.length_b   1.000
_cell.length_c   1.000
_cell.angle_alpha   90.00
_cell.angle_beta   90.00
_cell.angle_gamma   90.00
#
_symmetry.space_group_name_H-M   'P 1'
#
loop_
_entity.id
_entity.type
_entity.pdbx_description
1 polymer ?
#
loop_
_entity_poly.entity_id
_entity_poly.type
_entity_poly.pdbx_seq_one_letter_code
_entity_poly.pdbx_strand_id
1 'polypeptide(L)'
;MTGAVIDNLESGEIRFKRRYYLDTETGEYVYLLDEWLGLPPYEQTSPGVEETAVLWATKGTSYRDARDRLKELYGYQVLSHETIRQRLLQTAARLKVLLEQEAEGMGLRRQEALFMEADGIWVSFQKRARKRGIKKKREIKLAVVHEGWQVRKVEKSGLTTSL
;
A
#
# COMPACT_ATOMS: atom_id res chain seq x y z
N MET A 1 4.70 -34.24 2.98
CA MET A 1 5.21 -33.08 3.77
C MET A 1 5.72 -32.05 2.79
N THR A 2 5.04 -30.92 2.68
CA THR A 2 5.44 -29.82 1.80
C THR A 2 6.37 -28.91 2.59
N GLY A 3 7.57 -28.63 2.06
CA GLY A 3 8.47 -27.65 2.65
C GLY A 3 7.89 -26.25 2.45
N ALA A 4 7.82 -25.48 3.51
CA ALA A 4 7.38 -24.09 3.52
C ALA A 4 8.58 -23.18 3.74
N VAL A 5 8.66 -22.12 2.96
CA VAL A 5 9.63 -21.04 3.14
C VAL A 5 8.83 -19.77 3.35
N ILE A 6 9.12 -19.04 4.43
CA ILE A 6 8.59 -17.69 4.65
C ILE A 6 9.76 -16.75 4.92
N ASP A 7 9.82 -15.68 4.14
CA ASP A 7 10.76 -14.59 4.39
C ASP A 7 10.19 -13.68 5.49
N ASN A 8 10.92 -13.52 6.58
CA ASN A 8 10.56 -12.74 7.77
C ASN A 8 11.41 -11.49 7.91
N LEU A 9 10.78 -10.37 8.28
CA LEU A 9 11.40 -9.05 8.38
C LEU A 9 12.60 -8.97 9.34
N GLU A 10 12.57 -9.69 10.45
CA GLU A 10 13.61 -9.64 11.49
C GLU A 10 14.58 -10.82 11.39
N SER A 11 14.10 -11.98 10.92
CA SER A 11 14.83 -13.25 11.01
C SER A 11 15.31 -13.82 9.67
N GLY A 12 14.95 -13.22 8.53
CA GLY A 12 15.31 -13.71 7.21
C GLY A 12 14.49 -14.93 6.75
N GLU A 13 15.10 -15.84 5.98
CA GLU A 13 14.41 -17.01 5.43
C GLU A 13 14.15 -18.05 6.54
N ILE A 14 12.88 -18.28 6.88
CA ILE A 14 12.47 -19.32 7.83
C ILE A 14 11.91 -20.52 7.06
N ARG A 15 12.58 -21.66 7.20
CA ARG A 15 12.13 -22.94 6.64
C ARG A 15 11.43 -23.78 7.69
N PHE A 16 10.21 -24.21 7.41
CA PHE A 16 9.45 -25.10 8.28
C PHE A 16 8.66 -26.15 7.49
N LYS A 17 8.24 -27.21 8.17
CA LYS A 17 7.45 -28.29 7.57
C LYS A 17 5.98 -28.07 7.88
N ARG A 18 5.16 -27.94 6.85
CA ARG A 18 3.71 -27.90 6.99
C ARG A 18 3.12 -29.31 7.07
N ARG A 19 2.24 -29.54 8.05
CA ARG A 19 1.41 -30.74 8.13
C ARG A 19 0.03 -30.42 7.60
N TYR A 20 -0.42 -31.23 6.65
CA TYR A 20 -1.70 -31.08 5.98
C TYR A 20 -2.72 -31.95 6.72
N TYR A 21 -3.84 -31.35 7.10
CA TYR A 21 -4.92 -32.01 7.82
C TYR A 21 -6.16 -32.01 6.95
N LEU A 22 -6.97 -33.07 7.06
CA LEU A 22 -8.33 -33.08 6.53
C LEU A 22 -9.24 -32.62 7.67
N ASP A 23 -9.93 -31.51 7.47
CA ASP A 23 -11.00 -31.10 8.37
C ASP A 23 -12.18 -32.07 8.17
N THR A 24 -12.55 -32.75 9.25
CA THR A 24 -13.62 -33.75 9.25
C THR A 24 -15.01 -33.14 9.19
N GLU A 25 -15.15 -31.84 9.50
CA GLU A 25 -16.43 -31.13 9.48
C GLU A 25 -16.71 -30.53 8.10
N THR A 26 -15.72 -29.84 7.52
CA THR A 26 -15.86 -29.18 6.20
C THR A 26 -15.49 -30.08 5.04
N GLY A 27 -14.68 -31.13 5.27
CA GLY A 27 -14.10 -31.96 4.22
C GLY A 27 -12.99 -31.26 3.43
N GLU A 28 -12.59 -30.05 3.82
CA GLU A 28 -11.51 -29.31 3.21
C GLU A 28 -10.17 -29.66 3.85
N TYR A 29 -9.09 -29.45 3.11
CA TYR A 29 -7.78 -29.66 3.66
C TYR A 29 -7.17 -28.34 4.16
N VAL A 30 -6.69 -28.36 5.40
CA VAL A 30 -6.22 -27.17 6.11
C VAL A 30 -4.79 -27.35 6.64
N TYR A 31 -4.11 -26.22 6.81
CA TYR A 31 -2.83 -26.12 7.51
C TYR A 31 -3.07 -25.42 8.85
N LEU A 32 -3.30 -26.19 9.92
CA LEU A 32 -3.65 -25.64 11.25
C LEU A 32 -2.65 -24.59 11.78
N LEU A 33 -1.36 -24.76 11.47
CA LEU A 33 -0.35 -23.78 11.86
C LEU A 33 -0.50 -22.46 11.10
N ASP A 34 -0.84 -22.53 9.81
CA ASP A 34 -1.04 -21.33 9.00
C ASP A 34 -2.30 -20.60 9.49
N GLU A 35 -3.39 -21.30 9.83
CA GLU A 35 -4.59 -20.71 10.42
C GLU A 35 -4.31 -20.05 11.78
N TRP A 36 -3.57 -20.74 12.66
CA TRP A 36 -3.22 -20.19 13.97
C TRP A 36 -2.35 -18.93 13.87
N LEU A 37 -1.46 -18.87 12.87
CA LEU A 37 -0.61 -17.71 12.61
C LEU A 37 -1.29 -16.63 11.75
N GLY A 38 -2.51 -16.88 11.25
CA GLY A 38 -3.18 -16.00 10.29
C GLY A 38 -2.42 -15.86 8.97
N LEU A 39 -1.64 -16.88 8.58
CA LEU A 39 -0.86 -16.88 7.35
C LEU A 39 -1.76 -17.17 6.14
N PRO A 40 -1.75 -16.29 5.13
CA PRO A 40 -2.49 -16.52 3.91
C PRO A 40 -1.99 -17.77 3.15
N PRO A 41 -2.90 -18.56 2.53
CA PRO A 41 -2.52 -19.76 1.80
C PRO A 41 -1.54 -19.47 0.66
N TYR A 42 -0.51 -20.30 0.51
CA TYR A 42 0.51 -20.22 -0.56
C TYR A 42 1.39 -18.95 -0.55
N GLU A 43 1.28 -18.10 0.47
CA GLU A 43 2.11 -16.91 0.61
C GLU A 43 3.48 -17.30 1.20
N GLN A 44 4.56 -16.88 0.54
CA GLN A 44 5.95 -17.15 0.97
C GLN A 44 6.60 -15.91 1.61
N THR A 45 5.85 -14.83 1.77
CA THR A 45 6.33 -13.57 2.33
C THR A 45 5.52 -13.17 3.54
N SER A 46 6.19 -12.82 4.63
CA SER A 46 5.51 -12.30 5.81
C SER A 46 4.83 -10.95 5.52
N PRO A 47 3.73 -10.61 6.21
CA PRO A 47 3.06 -9.32 6.05
C PRO A 47 3.99 -8.12 6.20
N GLY A 48 4.95 -8.17 7.14
CA GLY A 48 5.91 -7.08 7.35
C GLY A 48 6.86 -6.85 6.16
N VAL A 49 7.24 -7.90 5.43
CA VAL A 49 8.01 -7.76 4.18
C VAL A 49 7.16 -7.08 3.11
N GLU A 50 5.89 -7.48 2.99
CA GLU A 50 4.98 -6.88 2.01
C GLU A 50 4.73 -5.40 2.29
N GLU A 51 4.45 -5.04 3.54
CA GLU A 51 4.26 -3.65 3.97
C GLU A 51 5.50 -2.81 3.70
N THR A 52 6.68 -3.32 4.03
CA THR A 52 7.96 -2.66 3.76
C THR A 52 8.17 -2.46 2.25
N ALA A 53 7.87 -3.49 1.44
CA ALA A 53 7.98 -3.42 0.00
C ALA A 53 7.05 -2.34 -0.60
N VAL A 54 5.79 -2.28 -0.16
CA VAL A 54 4.81 -1.28 -0.60
C VAL A 54 5.24 0.12 -0.15
N LEU A 55 5.69 0.28 1.09
CA LEU A 55 6.19 1.55 1.62
C LEU A 55 7.35 2.08 0.80
N TRP A 56 8.35 1.24 0.53
CA TRP A 56 9.52 1.63 -0.26
C TRP A 56 9.19 1.87 -1.73
N ALA A 57 8.27 1.10 -2.32
CA ALA A 57 7.78 1.37 -3.66
C ALA A 57 7.03 2.72 -3.77
N THR A 58 6.39 3.15 -2.68
CA THR A 58 5.64 4.42 -2.64
C THR A 58 6.56 5.63 -2.40
N LYS A 59 7.55 5.49 -1.51
CA LYS A 59 8.50 6.57 -1.17
C LYS A 59 9.70 6.62 -2.12
N GLY A 60 10.02 5.51 -2.77
CA GLY A 60 11.20 5.34 -3.62
C GLY A 60 10.99 5.80 -5.05
N THR A 61 12.02 5.56 -5.87
CA THR A 61 12.05 6.06 -7.25
C THR A 61 11.42 5.09 -8.25
N SER A 62 11.45 3.79 -7.96
CA SER A 62 10.88 2.75 -8.82
C SER A 62 10.67 1.43 -8.09
N TYR A 63 9.86 0.53 -8.67
CA TYR A 63 9.69 -0.83 -8.14
C TYR A 63 10.98 -1.66 -8.15
N ARG A 64 11.92 -1.34 -9.06
CA ARG A 64 13.23 -2.00 -9.13
C ARG A 64 14.14 -1.54 -7.99
N ASP A 65 14.13 -0.25 -7.69
CA ASP A 65 14.82 0.33 -6.54
C ASP A 65 14.30 -0.28 -5.23
N ALA A 66 12.98 -0.40 -5.06
CA ALA A 66 12.40 -1.10 -3.90
C ALA A 66 12.85 -2.57 -3.79
N ARG A 67 12.86 -3.31 -4.89
CA ARG A 67 13.41 -4.67 -4.95
C ARG A 67 14.88 -4.70 -4.56
N ASP A 68 15.69 -3.81 -5.11
CA ASP A 68 17.14 -3.81 -4.91
C ASP A 68 17.50 -3.49 -3.46
N ARG A 69 16.76 -2.57 -2.83
CA ARG A 69 16.86 -2.30 -1.38
C ARG A 69 16.46 -3.50 -0.52
N LEU A 70 15.38 -4.21 -0.89
CA LEU A 70 15.00 -5.44 -0.20
C LEU A 70 16.08 -6.50 -0.37
N LYS A 71 16.65 -6.63 -1.56
CA LYS A 71 17.76 -7.57 -1.79
C LYS A 71 18.98 -7.22 -0.96
N GLU A 72 19.32 -5.95 -0.83
CA GLU A 72 20.43 -5.48 0.00
C GLU A 72 20.19 -5.76 1.49
N LEU A 73 18.98 -5.50 1.98
CA LEU A 73 18.64 -5.74 3.39
C LEU A 73 18.68 -7.23 3.79
N TYR A 74 18.22 -8.13 2.90
CA TYR A 74 18.09 -9.56 3.22
C TYR A 74 19.24 -10.42 2.69
N GLY A 75 20.09 -9.88 1.81
CA GLY A 75 21.19 -10.61 1.17
C GLY A 75 20.78 -11.53 0.02
N TYR A 76 19.48 -11.68 -0.25
CA TYR A 76 18.94 -12.43 -1.39
C TYR A 76 17.66 -11.76 -1.92
N GLN A 77 17.21 -12.17 -3.11
CA GLN A 77 16.04 -11.55 -3.73
C GLN A 77 14.75 -12.14 -3.16
N VAL A 78 14.15 -11.44 -2.19
CA VAL A 78 12.87 -11.80 -1.53
C VAL A 78 11.67 -11.63 -2.45
N LEU A 79 11.54 -10.48 -3.12
CA LEU A 79 10.44 -10.18 -4.03
C LEU A 79 10.95 -9.76 -5.41
N SER A 80 10.16 -10.01 -6.46
CA SER A 80 10.41 -9.42 -7.77
C SER A 80 9.82 -8.01 -7.86
N HIS A 81 10.39 -7.15 -8.71
CA HIS A 81 9.83 -5.80 -8.95
C HIS A 81 8.38 -5.82 -9.45
N GLU A 82 7.98 -6.86 -10.19
CA GLU A 82 6.59 -6.99 -10.65
C GLU A 82 5.69 -7.44 -9.49
N THR A 83 6.17 -8.32 -8.59
CA THR A 83 5.42 -8.70 -7.39
C THR A 83 5.15 -7.49 -6.51
N ILE A 84 6.16 -6.66 -6.27
CA ILE A 84 6.02 -5.40 -5.51
C ILE A 84 4.97 -4.48 -6.15
N ARG A 85 5.01 -4.32 -7.48
CA ARG A 85 4.01 -3.54 -8.23
C ARG A 85 2.60 -4.09 -8.01
N GLN A 86 2.41 -5.40 -8.13
CA GLN A 86 1.10 -6.03 -7.96
C GLN A 86 0.57 -5.84 -6.53
N ARG A 87 1.41 -6.01 -5.51
CA ARG A 87 1.04 -5.76 -4.11
C ARG A 87 0.61 -4.32 -3.88
N LEU A 88 1.38 -3.35 -4.37
CA LEU A 88 1.02 -1.94 -4.26
C LEU A 88 -0.34 -1.63 -4.91
N LEU A 89 -0.61 -2.18 -6.10
CA LEU A 89 -1.89 -1.99 -6.78
C LEU A 89 -3.06 -2.62 -6.02
N GLN A 90 -2.86 -3.81 -5.45
CA GLN A 90 -3.87 -4.46 -4.60
C GLN A 90 -4.15 -3.64 -3.33
N THR A 91 -3.11 -3.16 -2.66
CA THR A 91 -3.24 -2.28 -1.48
C THR A 91 -3.97 -0.99 -1.81
N ALA A 92 -3.61 -0.34 -2.93
CA ALA A 92 -4.28 0.88 -3.39
C ALA A 92 -5.78 0.64 -3.70
N ALA A 93 -6.12 -0.49 -4.31
CA ALA A 93 -7.51 -0.84 -4.58
C ALA A 93 -8.31 -1.06 -3.28
N ARG A 94 -7.74 -1.75 -2.29
CA ARG A 94 -8.36 -1.94 -0.97
C ARG A 94 -8.56 -0.62 -0.24
N LEU A 95 -7.54 0.25 -0.22
CA LEU A 95 -7.62 1.58 0.39
C LEU A 95 -8.71 2.44 -0.25
N LYS A 96 -8.87 2.36 -1.57
CA LYS A 96 -9.94 3.07 -2.28
C LYS A 96 -11.32 2.65 -1.78
N VAL A 97 -11.57 1.35 -1.66
CA VAL A 97 -12.86 0.83 -1.15
C VAL A 97 -13.11 1.28 0.28
N LEU A 98 -12.09 1.22 1.15
CA LEU A 98 -12.22 1.68 2.54
C LEU A 98 -12.56 3.17 2.63
N LEU A 99 -11.91 4.00 1.81
CA LEU A 99 -12.19 5.44 1.76
C LEU A 99 -13.59 5.74 1.22
N GLU A 100 -14.08 4.97 0.24
CA GLU A 100 -15.45 5.11 -0.28
C GLU A 100 -16.48 4.74 0.79
N GLN A 101 -16.27 3.63 1.52
CA GLN A 101 -17.14 3.21 2.63
C GLN A 101 -17.14 4.21 3.79
N GLU A 102 -15.97 4.75 4.13
CA GLU A 102 -15.85 5.79 5.16
C GLU A 102 -16.62 7.05 4.74
N ALA A 103 -16.49 7.47 3.47
CA ALA A 103 -17.22 8.61 2.93
C ALA A 103 -18.74 8.40 2.94
N GLU A 104 -19.23 7.21 2.61
CA GLU A 104 -20.65 6.85 2.72
C GLU A 104 -21.16 6.94 4.16
N GLY A 105 -20.34 6.53 5.14
CA GLY A 105 -20.69 6.57 6.57
C GLY A 105 -20.70 7.96 7.20
N MET A 106 -20.03 8.95 6.59
CA MET A 106 -19.93 10.31 7.16
C MET A 106 -21.20 11.17 6.98
N GLY A 107 -22.12 10.78 6.10
CA GLY A 107 -23.32 11.55 5.79
C GLY A 107 -23.02 12.94 5.19
N LEU A 108 -24.08 13.66 4.83
CA LEU A 108 -23.95 15.03 4.31
C LEU A 108 -23.75 16.01 5.48
N ARG A 109 -22.66 16.79 5.43
CA ARG A 109 -22.38 17.87 6.38
C ARG A 109 -22.56 19.22 5.69
N ARG A 110 -23.26 20.14 6.36
CA ARG A 110 -23.44 21.51 5.87
C ARG A 110 -22.29 22.36 6.40
N GLN A 111 -21.46 22.86 5.49
CA GLN A 111 -20.42 23.84 5.81
C GLN A 111 -20.75 25.19 5.18
N GLU A 112 -20.39 26.28 5.86
CA GLU A 112 -20.62 27.65 5.38
C GLU A 112 -19.78 27.96 4.14
N ALA A 113 -18.57 27.40 4.07
CA ALA A 113 -17.67 27.52 2.93
C ALA A 113 -16.92 26.20 2.70
N LEU A 114 -16.65 25.89 1.43
CA LEU A 114 -15.78 24.80 1.01
C LEU A 114 -14.66 25.38 0.16
N PHE A 115 -13.44 24.93 0.42
CA PHE A 115 -12.27 25.31 -0.34
C PHE A 115 -11.95 24.20 -1.33
N MET A 116 -11.80 24.57 -2.60
CA MET A 116 -11.45 23.64 -3.67
C MET A 116 -10.15 24.09 -4.32
N GLU A 117 -9.18 23.18 -4.35
CA GLU A 117 -7.91 23.36 -5.04
C GLU A 117 -7.87 22.43 -6.23
N ALA A 118 -7.53 22.95 -7.41
CA ALA A 118 -7.40 22.17 -8.63
C ALA A 118 -6.07 22.46 -9.31
N ASP A 119 -5.33 21.41 -9.63
CA ASP A 119 -4.02 21.49 -10.29
C ASP A 119 -3.86 20.36 -11.34
N GLY A 120 -2.82 20.43 -12.17
CA GLY A 120 -2.52 19.47 -13.23
C GLY A 120 -1.05 19.03 -13.24
N ILE A 121 -0.81 17.73 -13.20
CA ILE A 121 0.54 17.15 -13.30
C ILE A 121 0.73 16.48 -14.65
N TRP A 122 1.73 16.93 -15.42
CA TRP A 122 2.09 16.34 -16.71
C TRP A 122 2.99 15.11 -16.56
N VAL A 123 2.49 13.93 -16.93
CA VAL A 123 3.23 12.66 -16.91
C VAL A 123 3.50 12.11 -18.31
N SER A 124 4.67 11.51 -18.49
CA SER A 124 5.07 10.87 -19.76
C SER A 124 4.73 9.38 -19.75
N PHE A 125 4.13 8.86 -20.83
CA PHE A 125 3.75 7.43 -20.93
C PHE A 125 4.84 6.58 -21.61
N GLN A 126 4.90 5.29 -21.26
CA GLN A 126 5.82 4.35 -21.89
C GLN A 126 5.53 4.11 -23.38
N LYS A 127 6.60 3.80 -24.14
CA LYS A 127 6.64 3.73 -25.60
C LYS A 127 5.56 2.87 -26.28
N ARG A 128 4.95 1.89 -25.62
CA ARG A 128 3.86 1.08 -26.22
C ARG A 128 2.62 1.92 -26.59
N ALA A 129 2.40 3.06 -25.93
CA ALA A 129 1.36 4.03 -26.29
C ALA A 129 1.62 4.73 -27.65
N ARG A 130 2.89 4.80 -28.12
CA ARG A 130 3.24 5.37 -29.45
C ARG A 130 2.60 4.61 -30.61
N LYS A 131 2.45 3.28 -30.50
CA LYS A 131 1.86 2.46 -31.57
C LYS A 131 0.36 2.69 -31.76
N ARG A 132 -0.32 3.34 -30.80
CA ARG A 132 -1.77 3.59 -30.81
C ARG A 132 -2.15 5.05 -31.05
N GLY A 133 -1.22 5.90 -31.51
CA GLY A 133 -1.49 7.34 -31.75
C GLY A 133 -1.73 8.16 -30.47
N ILE A 134 -1.44 7.61 -29.29
CA ILE A 134 -1.68 8.27 -28.00
C ILE A 134 -0.56 9.29 -27.74
N LYS A 135 -0.94 10.52 -27.36
CA LYS A 135 0.00 11.63 -27.00
C LYS A 135 1.05 11.16 -25.98
N LYS A 136 2.31 11.57 -26.19
CA LYS A 136 3.49 11.20 -25.37
C LYS A 136 3.36 11.58 -23.89
N LYS A 137 2.68 12.69 -23.61
CA LYS A 137 2.42 13.22 -22.28
C LYS A 137 0.91 13.38 -22.09
N ARG A 138 0.40 13.13 -20.89
CA ARG A 138 -0.93 13.55 -20.48
C ARG A 138 -0.84 14.30 -19.16
N GLU A 139 -1.77 15.23 -18.99
CA GLU A 139 -2.02 15.89 -17.73
C GLU A 139 -2.96 15.01 -16.88
N ILE A 140 -2.56 14.74 -15.65
CA ILE A 140 -3.40 14.19 -14.60
C ILE A 140 -3.93 15.38 -13.83
N LYS A 141 -5.25 15.56 -13.83
CA LYS A 141 -5.91 16.60 -13.04
C LYS A 141 -6.08 16.12 -11.61
N LEU A 142 -5.69 16.94 -10.66
CA LEU A 142 -5.86 16.74 -9.23
C LEU A 142 -6.85 17.79 -8.73
N ALA A 143 -7.83 17.36 -7.93
CA ALA A 143 -8.72 18.25 -7.22
C ALA A 143 -8.82 17.80 -5.77
N VAL A 144 -8.71 18.74 -4.84
CA VAL A 144 -8.85 18.52 -3.40
C VAL A 144 -9.91 19.47 -2.87
N VAL A 145 -10.84 18.94 -2.09
CA VAL A 145 -11.88 19.71 -1.42
C VAL A 145 -11.66 19.59 0.09
N HIS A 146 -11.64 20.72 0.80
CA HIS A 146 -11.47 20.75 2.25
C HIS A 146 -12.30 21.86 2.90
N GLU A 147 -12.59 21.72 4.19
CA GLU A 147 -13.52 22.57 4.95
C GLU A 147 -12.84 23.80 5.60
N GLY A 148 -11.53 23.95 5.42
CA GLY A 148 -10.72 25.03 5.98
C GLY A 148 -9.37 24.54 6.48
N TRP A 149 -8.64 25.39 7.20
CA TRP A 149 -7.33 25.08 7.78
C TRP A 149 -7.35 25.22 9.30
N GLN A 150 -6.64 24.32 9.98
CA GLN A 150 -6.35 24.49 11.41
C GLN A 150 -5.06 25.30 11.58
N VAL A 151 -5.13 26.37 12.37
CA VAL A 151 -3.94 27.14 12.74
C VAL A 151 -3.03 26.24 13.57
N ARG A 152 -1.85 25.92 13.05
CA ARG A 152 -0.79 25.28 13.84
C ARG A 152 -0.39 26.29 14.93
N LYS A 153 -0.75 26.00 16.20
CA LYS A 153 -0.48 26.78 17.42
C LYS A 153 0.37 28.04 17.21
N VAL A 154 -0.24 29.21 17.43
CA VAL A 154 0.49 30.47 17.63
C VAL A 154 1.32 30.33 18.90
N GLU A 155 2.64 30.46 18.81
CA GLU A 155 3.48 30.64 19.99
C GLU A 155 2.95 31.82 20.80
N LYS A 156 2.72 31.61 22.10
CA LYS A 156 2.36 32.68 23.03
C LYS A 156 3.52 33.68 23.12
N SER A 157 3.58 34.64 22.21
CA SER A 157 4.15 35.95 22.54
C SER A 157 3.05 36.72 23.25
N GLY A 158 3.14 36.76 24.58
CA GLY A 158 2.24 37.56 25.38
C GLY A 158 2.46 39.02 25.05
N LEU A 159 1.50 39.64 24.38
CA LEU A 159 1.24 41.07 24.46
C LEU A 159 -0.27 41.25 24.32
N THR A 160 -0.89 41.50 25.47
CA THR A 160 -2.22 42.05 25.60
C THR A 160 -2.31 43.34 24.80
N THR A 161 -3.20 43.40 23.81
CA THR A 161 -3.79 44.68 23.42
C THR A 161 -5.30 44.51 23.38
N SER A 162 -5.90 44.98 24.47
CA SER A 162 -7.29 45.42 24.53
C SER A 162 -7.55 46.48 23.44
N LEU A 163 -8.59 46.27 22.64
CA LEU A 163 -9.78 47.12 22.49
C LEU A 163 -10.76 46.42 21.54
#